data_AF-A0A0F2J7N2-F1
#
_entry.id   AF-A0A0F2J7N2-F1
#
_cell.length_a   1.000
_cell.length_b   1.000
_cell.length_c   1.000
_cell.angle_alpha   90.00
_cell.angle_beta   90.00
_cell.angle_gamma   90.00
#
_symmetry.space_group_name_H-M   'P 1'
#
loop_
_entity.id
_entity.type
_entity.pdbx_description
1 polymer ?
#
loop_
_entity_poly.entity_id
_entity_poly.type
_entity_poly.pdbx_seq_one_letter_code
_entity_poly.pdbx_strand_id
1 'polypeptide(L)' 'MYLDYAENQAKRRIPMTMEDWANRLNAFLQFNEYELLNNAGKVTAEIAKSFAESEFEKYRIVQDRLFQSDFDKFAKGLLE' A
#
# COMPACT_ATOMS: atom_id res chain seq x y z
N MET A 1 -11.64 17.17 -0.33
CA MET A 1 -11.31 17.76 -1.66
C MET A 1 -12.00 17.05 -2.83
N TYR A 2 -11.83 15.73 -3.03
CA TYR A 2 -12.59 14.99 -4.08
C TYR A 2 -14.11 14.98 -3.83
N LEU A 3 -14.54 14.69 -2.59
CA LEU A 3 -15.96 14.68 -2.24
C LEU A 3 -16.60 16.07 -2.30
N ASP A 4 -15.84 17.12 -1.95
CA ASP A 4 -16.31 18.51 -2.08
C ASP A 4 -16.54 18.90 -3.55
N TYR A 5 -15.66 18.43 -4.45
CA TYR A 5 -15.87 18.56 -5.88
C TYR A 5 -17.14 17.82 -6.33
N ALA A 6 -17.34 16.60 -5.86
CA ALA A 6 -18.53 15.82 -6.20
C ALA A 6 -19.82 16.49 -5.70
N GLU A 7 -19.82 17.01 -4.48
CA GLU A 7 -20.93 17.76 -3.91
C GLU A 7 -21.21 19.04 -4.71
N ASN A 8 -20.18 19.75 -5.17
CA ASN A 8 -20.34 20.94 -6.01
C ASN A 8 -21.01 20.60 -7.36
N GLN A 9 -20.61 19.52 -8.02
CA GLN A 9 -21.24 19.07 -9.26
C GLN A 9 -22.72 18.72 -9.05
N ALA A 10 -23.03 18.04 -7.94
CA ALA A 10 -24.41 17.71 -7.57
C ALA A 10 -25.25 18.97 -7.30
N LYS A 11 -24.73 19.94 -6.53
CA LYS A 11 -25.39 21.23 -6.26
C LYS A 11 -25.68 22.00 -7.55
N ARG A 12 -24.78 21.91 -8.52
CA ARG A 12 -24.90 22.56 -9.84
C ARG A 12 -25.76 21.77 -10.84
N ARG A 13 -26.27 20.60 -10.45
CA ARG A 13 -27.07 19.71 -11.29
C ARG A 13 -26.34 19.29 -12.58
N ILE A 14 -25.02 19.14 -12.50
CA ILE A 14 -24.22 18.64 -13.62
C ILE A 14 -24.30 17.12 -13.57
N PRO A 15 -24.97 16.46 -14.54
CA PRO A 15 -25.03 15.01 -14.58
C PRO A 15 -23.64 14.45 -14.88
N MET A 16 -23.29 13.38 -14.17
CA MET A 16 -22.01 12.69 -14.27
C MET A 16 -22.28 11.20 -14.31
N THR A 17 -21.62 10.49 -15.23
CA THR A 17 -21.67 9.03 -15.30
C THR A 17 -20.73 8.41 -14.27
N MET A 18 -20.88 7.11 -14.02
CA MET A 18 -19.92 6.37 -13.16
C MET A 18 -18.51 6.37 -13.75
N GLU A 19 -18.37 6.38 -15.08
CA GLU A 19 -17.09 6.50 -15.76
C GLU A 19 -16.44 7.88 -15.54
N ASP A 20 -17.23 8.95 -15.60
CA ASP A 20 -16.73 10.30 -15.30
C ASP A 20 -16.19 10.39 -13.86
N TRP A 21 -16.89 9.78 -12.90
CA TRP A 21 -16.43 9.72 -11.52
C TRP A 21 -15.13 8.94 -11.37
N ALA A 22 -15.02 7.78 -12.03
CA ALA A 22 -13.78 6.98 -12.01
C ALA A 22 -12.58 7.77 -12.56
N ASN A 23 -12.78 8.47 -13.69
CA ASN A 23 -11.73 9.29 -14.30
C ASN A 23 -11.33 10.47 -13.41
N ARG A 24 -12.29 11.14 -12.75
CA ARG A 24 -12.01 12.24 -11.82
C ARG A 24 -11.28 11.77 -10.57
N LEU A 25 -11.62 10.59 -10.05
CA LEU A 25 -10.94 10.00 -8.91
C LEU A 25 -9.48 9.65 -9.27
N ASN A 26 -9.25 9.05 -10.43
CA ASN A 26 -7.91 8.74 -10.91
C ASN A 26 -7.05 10.01 -11.06
N ALA A 27 -7.59 11.06 -11.67
CA ALA A 27 -6.90 12.34 -11.78
C ALA A 27 -6.59 12.96 -10.42
N PHE A 28 -7.51 12.83 -9.45
CA PHE A 28 -7.30 13.28 -8.08
C PHE A 28 -6.15 12.53 -7.40
N LEU A 29 -6.10 11.20 -7.52
CA LEU A 29 -5.03 10.38 -6.96
C LEU A 29 -3.67 10.76 -7.56
N GLN A 30 -3.59 10.89 -8.88
CA GLN A 30 -2.37 11.30 -9.58
C GLN A 30 -1.89 12.69 -9.16
N PHE A 31 -2.81 13.65 -9.01
CA PHE A 31 -2.48 15.00 -8.54
C PHE A 31 -1.89 15.01 -7.13
N ASN A 32 -2.28 14.05 -6.29
CA ASN A 32 -1.75 13.87 -4.94
C ASN A 32 -0.58 12.87 -4.91
N GLU A 33 0.05 12.59 -6.06
CA GLU A 33 1.21 11.70 -6.20
C GLU A 33 0.97 10.24 -5.77
N TYR A 34 -0.29 9.80 -5.72
CA TYR A 34 -0.63 8.41 -5.52
C TYR A 34 -0.56 7.63 -6.83
N GLU A 35 -0.01 6.41 -6.76
CA GLU A 35 -0.02 5.48 -7.88
C GLU A 35 -1.43 4.92 -8.14
N LEU A 36 -1.79 4.81 -9.41
CA LEU A 36 -3.05 4.20 -9.81
C LEU A 36 -2.94 2.68 -9.90
N LEU A 37 -3.95 1.99 -9.37
CA LEU A 37 -4.06 0.53 -9.46
C LEU A 37 -4.52 0.08 -10.85
N ASN A 38 -3.62 0.10 -11.83
CA ASN A 38 -3.91 -0.26 -13.23
C ASN A 38 -4.01 -1.78 -13.49
N ASN A 39 -3.62 -2.59 -12.51
CA ASN A 39 -3.43 -4.03 -12.64
C ASN A 39 -4.36 -4.84 -11.72
N ALA A 40 -5.47 -4.23 -11.29
CA ALA A 40 -6.44 -4.88 -10.42
C ALA A 40 -6.90 -6.22 -11.04
N GLY A 41 -6.84 -7.29 -10.25
CA GLY A 41 -7.24 -8.64 -10.67
C GLY A 41 -6.21 -9.41 -11.51
N LYS A 42 -5.05 -8.83 -11.87
CA LYS A 42 -3.98 -9.58 -12.56
C LYS A 42 -3.28 -10.59 -11.65
N VAL A 43 -3.29 -10.36 -10.33
CA VAL A 43 -2.69 -11.24 -9.32
C VAL A 43 -3.78 -11.63 -8.34
N THR A 44 -3.98 -12.92 -8.14
CA THR A 44 -4.92 -13.42 -7.13
C THR A 44 -4.34 -13.24 -5.74
N ALA A 45 -5.21 -13.15 -4.73
CA ALA A 45 -4.77 -13.04 -3.33
C ALA A 45 -3.86 -14.22 -2.92
N GLU A 46 -4.12 -15.42 -3.45
CA GLU A 46 -3.32 -16.61 -3.19
C GLU A 46 -1.89 -16.50 -3.76
N ILE A 47 -1.75 -16.03 -5.00
CA ILE A 47 -0.43 -15.81 -5.62
C ILE A 47 0.34 -14.73 -4.85
N ALA A 48 -0.32 -13.63 -4.49
CA ALA A 48 0.30 -12.57 -3.70
C ALA A 48 0.79 -13.07 -2.34
N LYS A 49 0.00 -13.93 -1.67
CA LYS A 49 0.36 -14.52 -0.38
C LYS A 49 1.56 -15.46 -0.50
N SER A 50 1.53 -16.39 -1.46
CA SER A 50 2.63 -17.33 -1.71
C SER A 50 3.94 -16.59 -2.02
N PHE A 51 3.86 -15.54 -2.84
CA PHE A 51 5.01 -14.68 -3.13
C PHE A 51 5.55 -14.00 -1.86
N ALA A 52 4.68 -13.37 -1.05
CA ALA A 52 5.08 -12.71 0.19
C ALA A 52 5.73 -13.69 1.19
N GLU A 53 5.18 -14.90 1.34
CA GLU A 53 5.77 -15.95 2.19
C GLU A 53 7.16 -16.36 1.67
N SER A 54 7.33 -16.52 0.35
CA SER A 54 8.63 -16.87 -0.23
C SER A 54 9.69 -15.79 -0.03
N GLU A 55 9.33 -14.51 -0.14
CA GLU A 55 10.24 -13.39 0.11
C GLU A 55 10.56 -13.24 1.60
N PHE A 56 9.58 -13.50 2.47
CA PHE A 56 9.79 -13.51 3.91
C PHE A 56 10.77 -14.60 4.34
N GLU A 57 10.69 -15.80 3.79
CA GLU A 57 11.66 -16.88 4.09
C GLU A 57 13.10 -16.49 3.73
N LYS A 58 13.30 -15.79 2.61
CA LYS A 58 14.63 -15.24 2.25
C LYS A 58 15.10 -14.20 3.25
N TYR A 59 14.21 -13.28 3.63
CA TYR A 59 14.51 -12.23 4.60
C TYR A 59 14.81 -12.79 5.99
N ARG A 60 14.06 -13.79 6.45
CA ARG A 60 14.23 -14.42 7.77
C ARG A 60 15.66 -14.92 7.98
N ILE A 61 16.26 -15.54 6.96
CA ILE A 61 17.66 -16.01 7.04
C ILE A 61 18.63 -14.84 7.28
N VAL A 62 18.39 -13.69 6.66
CA VAL A 62 19.21 -12.49 6.86
C VAL A 62 18.98 -11.92 8.26
N GLN A 63 17.72 -11.84 8.68
CA GLN A 63 17.34 -11.37 10.01
C GLN A 63 17.98 -12.24 11.11
N ASP A 64 17.89 -13.56 11.01
CA ASP A 64 18.44 -14.51 11.99
C ASP A 64 19.96 -14.36 12.14
N ARG A 65 20.68 -14.09 11.04
CA ARG A 65 22.13 -13.83 11.09
C ARG A 65 22.49 -12.51 11.77
N LEU A 66 21.64 -11.50 11.63
CA LEU A 66 21.82 -10.18 12.25
C LEU A 66 21.19 -10.11 13.65
N PHE A 67 20.45 -11.14 14.04
CA PHE A 67 19.74 -11.17 15.30
C PHE A 67 20.74 -11.22 16.45
N GLN A 68 20.64 -10.24 17.34
CA GLN A 68 21.37 -10.22 18.59
C GLN A 68 20.33 -10.18 19.70
N SER A 69 20.22 -11.27 20.46
CA SER A 69 19.28 -11.32 21.58
C SER A 69 19.72 -10.36 22.68
N ASP A 70 18.80 -9.99 23.55
CA ASP A 70 19.13 -9.15 24.70
C ASP A 70 20.08 -9.90 25.67
N PHE A 71 20.04 -11.23 25.71
CA PHE A 71 21.06 -12.02 26.41
C PHE A 71 22.44 -11.86 25.76
N ASP A 72 22.54 -11.88 24.43
CA ASP A 72 23.82 -11.68 23.73
C ASP A 72 24.36 -10.26 23.91
N LYS A 73 23.47 -9.26 24.03
CA LYS A 73 23.85 -7.89 24.40
C LYS A 73 24.35 -7.83 25.85
N PHE A 74 23.69 -8.52 26.77
CA PHE A 74 24.07 -8.59 28.19
C PHE A 74 25.44 -9.23 28.36
N ALA A 75 25.65 -10.39 27.72
CA ALA A 75 26.93 -11.09 27.75
C ALA A 75 28.09 -10.26 27.15
N LYS A 76 27.79 -9.37 26.20
CA LYS A 76 28.76 -8.43 25.61
C LYS A 76 28.94 -7.13 26.40
N GLY A 77 28.22 -6.95 27.51
CA GLY A 77 28.27 -5.72 28.31
C GLY A 77 27.68 -4.49 27.60
N LEU A 78 26.76 -4.71 26.65
CA LEU A 78 26.09 -3.67 25.86
C LEU A 78 24.69 -3.32 26.41
N LEU A 79 24.29 -3.91 27.54
CA LEU A 79 23.07 -3.56 28.27
C LEU A 79 23.47 -2.70 29.48
N GLU A 80 22.93 -1.48 29.56
CA GLU A 80 23.00 -0.61 30.74
C GLU A 80 22.06 -1.10 31.85
#